data_AF-A0A933JGZ3-F1
#
_entry.id   AF-A0A933JGZ3-F1
#
_cell.length_a   1.000
_cell.length_b   1.000
_cell.length_c   1.000
_cell.angle_alpha   90.00
_cell.angle_beta   90.00
_cell.angle_gamma   90.00
#
_symmetry.space_group_name_H-M   'P 1'
#
loop_
_entity.id
_entity.type
_entity.pdbx_description
1 polymer ?
#
loop_
_entity_poly.entity_id
_entity_poly.type
_entity_poly.pdbx_seq_one_letter_code
_entity_poly.pdbx_strand_id
1 'polypeptide(L)'
;MIDVPATEKFERLSQVADAELGVAEELGWAIAVFAALATYLKWESWLLTAAVGVSAYVLAIYRYRKRAAVAEDIYYRAAGLGKYAGKRERGDA
;
A
#
# COMPACT_ATOMS: atom_id res chain seq x y z
N MET A 1 -8.14 28.85 18.67
CA MET A 1 -7.19 27.86 18.10
C MET A 1 -7.60 26.53 18.70
N ILE A 2 -8.40 25.74 17.98
CA ILE A 2 -8.91 24.47 18.49
C ILE A 2 -7.74 23.49 18.46
N ASP A 3 -7.30 23.04 19.63
CA ASP A 3 -6.30 22.00 19.76
C ASP A 3 -6.92 20.70 19.26
N VAL A 4 -6.71 20.42 17.97
CA VAL A 4 -7.08 19.15 17.35
C VAL A 4 -6.27 18.06 18.05
N PRO A 5 -6.92 17.11 18.75
CA PRO A 5 -6.21 16.08 19.49
C PRO A 5 -5.29 15.32 18.52
N ALA A 6 -4.07 15.01 18.95
CA ALA A 6 -3.03 14.44 18.09
C ALA A 6 -3.52 13.20 17.30
N THR A 7 -4.46 12.45 17.87
CA THR A 7 -5.15 11.31 17.27
C THR A 7 -5.89 11.65 15.97
N GLU A 8 -6.59 12.78 15.90
CA GLU A 8 -7.37 13.18 14.71
C GLU A 8 -6.45 13.53 13.52
N LYS A 9 -5.25 14.07 13.80
CA LYS A 9 -4.23 14.31 12.76
C LYS A 9 -3.69 13.00 12.18
N PHE A 10 -3.40 12.02 13.03
CA PHE A 10 -2.92 10.71 12.58
C PHE A 10 -4.01 9.91 11.86
N GLU A 11 -5.27 10.06 12.28
CA GLU A 11 -6.42 9.45 11.61
C GLU A 11 -6.56 9.97 10.17
N ARG A 12 -6.49 11.30 9.97
CA ARG A 12 -6.52 11.86 8.62
C ARG A 12 -5.35 11.41 7.76
N LEU A 13 -4.15 11.29 8.32
CA LEU A 13 -2.97 10.80 7.59
C LEU A 13 -3.14 9.33 7.18
N SER A 14 -3.74 8.50 8.04
CA SER A 14 -4.09 7.11 7.70
C SER A 14 -5.10 7.06 6.55
N GLN A 15 -6.18 7.85 6.63
CA GLN A 15 -7.21 7.89 5.60
C GLN A 15 -6.68 8.36 4.24
N VAL A 16 -5.78 9.36 4.24
CA VAL A 16 -5.12 9.83 3.01
C VAL A 16 -4.22 8.74 2.43
N ALA A 17 -3.45 8.03 3.27
CA ALA A 17 -2.58 6.96 2.80
C ALA A 17 -3.38 5.77 2.23
N ASP A 18 -4.55 5.45 2.80
CA ASP A 18 -5.46 4.44 2.26
C ASP A 18 -6.09 4.88 0.94
N ALA A 19 -6.51 6.16 0.83
CA ALA A 19 -7.02 6.71 -0.42
C ALA A 19 -5.95 6.71 -1.52
N GLU A 20 -4.70 7.06 -1.19
CA GLU A 20 -3.57 6.95 -2.11
C GLU A 20 -3.33 5.50 -2.56
N LEU A 21 -3.51 4.53 -1.66
CA LEU A 21 -3.40 3.11 -2.00
C LEU A 21 -4.50 2.69 -2.98
N GLY A 22 -5.75 3.08 -2.74
CA GLY A 22 -6.86 2.76 -3.65
C GLY A 22 -6.66 3.33 -5.05
N VAL A 23 -6.23 4.59 -5.15
CA VAL A 23 -5.89 5.22 -6.44
C VAL A 23 -4.69 4.51 -7.10
N ALA A 24 -3.68 4.11 -6.32
CA ALA A 24 -2.55 3.36 -6.83
C ALA A 24 -2.94 1.97 -7.33
N GLU A 25 -3.94 1.30 -6.74
CA GLU A 25 -4.46 0.02 -7.21
C GLU A 25 -5.15 0.15 -8.57
N GLU A 26 -5.98 1.18 -8.75
CA GLU A 26 -6.62 1.46 -10.05
C GLU A 26 -5.59 1.82 -11.13
N LEU A 27 -4.64 2.71 -10.82
CA LEU A 27 -3.55 3.05 -11.75
C LEU A 27 -2.62 1.86 -12.01
N GLY A 28 -2.41 1.01 -11.01
CA GLY A 28 -1.63 -0.22 -11.11
C GLY A 28 -2.23 -1.16 -12.15
N TRP A 29 -3.55 -1.31 -12.19
CA TRP A 29 -4.23 -2.09 -13.23
C TRP A 29 -4.04 -1.50 -14.63
N ALA A 30 -4.16 -0.17 -14.78
CA ALA A 30 -3.93 0.47 -16.07
C ALA A 30 -2.50 0.19 -16.58
N ILE A 31 -1.49 0.40 -15.74
CA ILE A 31 -0.08 0.14 -16.08
C ILE A 31 0.14 -1.34 -16.39
N ALA A 32 -0.43 -2.24 -15.59
CA ALA A 32 -0.30 -3.68 -15.78
C ALA A 32 -0.90 -4.14 -17.11
N VAL A 33 -2.08 -3.63 -17.48
CA VAL A 33 -2.75 -3.94 -18.75
C VAL A 33 -1.95 -3.41 -19.93
N PHE A 34 -1.43 -2.17 -19.87
CA PHE A 34 -0.58 -1.63 -20.93
C PHE A 34 0.73 -2.43 -21.09
N ALA A 35 1.39 -2.78 -19.98
CA ALA A 35 2.61 -3.58 -20.01
C ALA A 35 2.36 -5.00 -20.56
N ALA A 36 1.24 -5.61 -20.17
CA ALA A 36 0.81 -6.91 -20.66
C ALA A 36 0.53 -6.88 -22.16
N LEU A 37 -0.26 -5.91 -22.65
CA LEU A 37 -0.57 -5.76 -24.07
C LEU A 37 0.68 -5.52 -24.92
N ALA A 38 1.59 -4.64 -24.48
CA ALA A 38 2.84 -4.39 -25.18
C ALA A 38 3.74 -5.64 -25.26
N THR A 39 3.77 -6.43 -24.19
CA THR A 39 4.53 -7.69 -24.13
C THR A 39 3.92 -8.74 -25.05
N TYR A 40 2.58 -8.85 -25.06
CA TYR A 40 1.87 -9.79 -25.92
C TYR A 40 2.09 -9.48 -27.41
N LEU A 41 1.96 -8.21 -27.80
CA LEU A 41 2.17 -7.79 -29.20
C LEU A 41 3.60 -8.04 -29.70
N LYS A 42 4.59 -8.04 -28.81
CA LYS A 42 5.99 -8.18 -29.18
C LYS A 42 6.49 -9.63 -29.22
N TRP A 43 6.00 -10.47 -28.31
CA TRP A 43 6.49 -11.84 -28.15
C TRP A 43 5.44 -12.92 -28.41
N GLU A 44 4.17 -12.55 -28.56
CA GLU A 44 3.02 -13.47 -28.76
C GLU A 44 2.92 -14.57 -27.69
N SER A 45 3.61 -14.40 -26.56
CA SER A 45 3.70 -15.39 -25.50
C SER A 45 2.80 -14.99 -24.34
N TRP A 46 1.73 -15.75 -24.15
CA TRP A 46 0.75 -15.54 -23.09
C TRP A 46 1.37 -15.66 -21.68
N LEU A 47 2.36 -16.54 -21.49
CA LEU A 47 3.08 -16.71 -20.22
C LEU A 47 3.90 -15.46 -19.87
N LEU A 48 4.64 -14.90 -20.84
CA LEU A 48 5.42 -13.67 -20.64
C LEU A 48 4.50 -12.50 -20.33
N THR A 49 3.39 -12.37 -21.04
CA THR A 49 2.37 -11.35 -20.80
C THR A 49 1.82 -11.41 -19.38
N ALA A 50 1.45 -12.60 -18.91
CA ALA A 50 0.96 -12.78 -17.55
C ALA A 50 2.04 -12.42 -16.51
N ALA A 51 3.27 -12.90 -16.71
CA ALA A 51 4.38 -12.64 -15.79
C ALA A 51 4.71 -11.13 -15.70
N VAL A 52 4.76 -10.43 -16.84
CA VAL A 52 5.03 -8.99 -16.89
C VAL A 52 3.87 -8.19 -16.30
N GLY A 53 2.62 -8.53 -16.63
CA GLY A 53 1.44 -7.85 -16.07
C GLY A 53 1.39 -7.93 -14.55
N VAL A 54 1.57 -9.13 -13.99
CA VAL A 54 1.60 -9.33 -12.52
C VAL A 54 2.78 -8.58 -11.90
N SER A 55 3.97 -8.66 -12.50
CA SER A 55 5.16 -7.98 -11.98
C SER A 55 5.00 -6.46 -11.97
N ALA A 56 4.45 -5.89 -13.05
CA ALA A 56 4.22 -4.46 -13.19
C ALA A 56 3.17 -3.98 -12.18
N TYR A 57 2.08 -4.72 -12.01
CA TYR A 57 1.04 -4.43 -11.00
C TYR A 57 1.62 -4.41 -9.58
N VAL A 58 2.34 -5.47 -9.21
CA VAL A 58 2.96 -5.58 -7.88
C VAL A 58 3.92 -4.43 -7.64
N LEU A 59 4.79 -4.12 -8.60
CA LEU A 59 5.77 -3.02 -8.47
C LEU A 59 5.10 -1.65 -8.36
N ALA A 60 4.04 -1.40 -9.14
CA ALA A 60 3.31 -0.13 -9.11
C ALA A 60 2.70 0.17 -7.73
N ILE A 61 2.23 -0.87 -7.03
CA ILE A 61 1.48 -0.73 -5.78
C ILE A 61 2.35 -1.00 -4.55
N TYR A 62 3.48 -1.71 -4.70
CA TYR A 62 4.35 -2.09 -3.58
C TYR A 62 4.76 -0.91 -2.69
N ARG A 63 5.12 0.22 -3.31
CA ARG A 63 5.52 1.42 -2.56
C ARG A 63 4.35 2.03 -1.77
N TYR A 64 3.15 2.02 -2.32
CA TYR A 64 1.94 2.55 -1.67
C TYR A 64 1.48 1.63 -0.55
N ARG A 65 1.50 0.31 -0.74
CA ARG A 65 1.21 -0.67 0.33
C ARG A 65 2.14 -0.49 1.52
N LYS A 66 3.43 -0.25 1.28
CA LYS A 66 4.40 0.01 2.35
C LYS A 66 4.12 1.32 3.08
N ARG A 67 3.65 2.36 2.37
CA ARG A 67 3.30 3.66 2.98
C ARG A 67 2.03 3.59 3.81
N ALA A 68 0.98 2.95 3.30
CA ALA A 68 -0.27 2.71 4.03
C ALA A 68 0.00 1.94 5.32
N ALA A 69 0.74 0.82 5.26
CA ALA A 69 1.07 0.02 6.44
C ALA A 69 1.88 0.79 7.51
N VAL A 70 2.75 1.72 7.09
CA VAL A 70 3.52 2.57 8.03
C VAL A 70 2.64 3.65 8.65
N ALA A 71 1.78 4.29 7.87
CA ALA A 71 0.85 5.30 8.38
C ALA A 71 -0.16 4.69 9.36
N GLU A 72 -0.65 3.49 9.04
CA GLU A 72 -1.52 2.69 9.89
C GLU A 72 -0.83 2.31 11.22
N ASP A 73 0.42 1.82 11.19
CA ASP A 73 1.19 1.51 12.42
C ASP A 73 1.40 2.75 13.31
N ILE A 74 1.65 3.92 12.72
CA ILE A 74 1.80 5.18 13.47
C ILE A 74 0.48 5.59 14.14
N TYR A 75 -0.64 5.49 13.41
CA TYR A 75 -1.96 5.79 13.97
C TYR A 75 -2.30 4.87 15.14
N TYR A 76 -2.13 3.55 14.99
CA TYR A 76 -2.43 2.60 16.05
C TYR A 76 -1.53 2.77 17.29
N ARG A 77 -0.25 3.14 17.10
CA ARG A 77 0.64 3.49 18.22
C ARG A 77 0.20 4.76 18.94
N ALA A 78 -0.23 5.79 18.19
CA ALA A 78 -0.69 7.05 18.76
C ALA A 78 -2.06 6.93 19.46
N ALA A 79 -2.94 6.06 18.96
CA ALA A 79 -4.28 5.82 19.49
C ALA A 79 -4.32 4.89 20.72
N GLY A 80 -3.19 4.29 21.11
CA GLY A 80 -3.12 3.40 22.28
C GLY A 80 -3.95 2.10 22.14
N LEU A 81 -4.41 1.78 20.92
CA LEU A 81 -5.21 0.59 20.65
C LEU A 81 -4.29 -0.64 20.65
N GLY A 82 -4.50 -1.52 21.64
CA GLY A 82 -3.61 -2.60 22.08
C GLY A 82 -3.21 -3.69 21.08
N LYS A 83 -3.48 -3.56 19.77
CA LYS A 83 -3.01 -4.53 18.76
C LYS A 83 -1.47 -4.55 18.62
N TYR A 84 -0.77 -3.55 19.18
CA TYR A 84 0.69 -3.50 19.28
C TYR A 84 1.24 -3.44 20.71
N ALA A 85 0.40 -3.41 21.74
CA ALA A 85 0.86 -3.53 23.13
C ALA A 85 1.61 -4.87 23.36
N GLY A 86 1.20 -5.93 22.64
CA GLY A 86 1.83 -7.25 22.73
C GLY A 86 3.00 -7.54 21.76
N LYS A 87 3.39 -6.61 20.88
CA LYS A 87 4.47 -6.88 19.91
C LYS A 87 5.86 -6.45 20.39
N ARG A 88 5.96 -5.62 21.45
CA ARG A 88 7.23 -5.25 22.07
C ARG A 88 7.74 -6.26 23.11
N GLU A 89 6.90 -7.15 23.62
CA GLU A 89 7.29 -8.11 24.68
C GLU A 89 7.80 -9.46 24.16
N ARG A 90 7.73 -9.73 22.84
CA ARG A 90 8.22 -11.00 22.25
C ARG A 90 9.51 -10.79 21.45
N GLY A 91 10.47 -10.09 22.06
CA GLY A 91 11.77 -9.79 21.48
C GLY A 91 12.95 -9.89 22.45
N ASP A 92 12.71 -10.26 23.72
CA ASP A 92 13.75 -10.50 24.72
C ASP A 92 13.46 -11.84 25.43
N ALA A 93 13.79 -12.96 24.79
CA ALA A 93 13.96 -14.27 25.41
C ALA A 93 14.91 -15.13 24.58
#